data_AF-A0A927Y5F7-F1
#
_entry.id   AF-A0A927Y5F7-F1
#
_cell.length_a   1.000
_cell.length_b   1.000
_cell.length_c   1.000
_cell.angle_alpha   90.00
_cell.angle_beta   90.00
_cell.angle_gamma   90.00
#
_symmetry.space_group_name_H-M   'P 1'
#
loop_
_entity.id
_entity.type
_entity.pdbx_description
1 polymer ?
#
loop_
_entity_poly.entity_id
_entity_poly.type
_entity_poly.pdbx_seq_one_letter_code
_entity_poly.pdbx_strand_id
1 'polypeptide(L)'
;MYAGALSDPEAFSSLKEAMYEVIRLASCEGVMLTNEDYENDLKILGGLKPDGYPSMRQDAVAKRYSEVELFAGTVLKLAAKHGIDTPANKRYYEEIKRIESGY
;
A
#
# COMPACT_ATOMS: atom_id res chain seq x y z
N MET A 1 -8.77 -1.37 -9.89
CA MET A 1 -7.99 -1.20 -11.13
C MET A 1 -7.00 -0.07 -10.90
N TYR A 2 -5.85 -0.08 -11.57
CA TYR A 2 -4.84 0.97 -11.40
C TYR A 2 -5.38 2.36 -11.74
N ALA A 3 -6.17 2.50 -12.81
CA ALA A 3 -6.78 3.77 -13.18
C ALA A 3 -7.62 4.37 -12.04
N GLY A 4 -8.45 3.55 -11.37
CA GLY A 4 -9.29 4.02 -10.28
C GLY A 4 -8.49 4.53 -9.08
N ALA A 5 -7.34 3.92 -8.77
CA ALA A 5 -6.48 4.38 -7.67
C ALA A 5 -5.84 5.75 -7.93
N LEU A 6 -5.72 6.15 -9.20
CA LEU A 6 -5.11 7.42 -9.60
C LEU A 6 -6.15 8.51 -9.93
N SER A 7 -7.34 8.13 -10.39
CA SER A 7 -8.38 9.06 -10.83
C SER A 7 -9.40 9.39 -9.75
N ASP A 8 -9.63 8.49 -8.79
CA ASP A 8 -10.53 8.75 -7.66
C ASP A 8 -9.79 9.55 -6.58
N PRO A 9 -10.29 10.75 -6.18
CA PRO A 9 -9.58 11.61 -5.24
C PRO A 9 -9.35 10.98 -3.86
N GLU A 10 -10.31 10.19 -3.36
CA GLU A 10 -10.20 9.54 -2.05
C GLU A 10 -9.19 8.40 -2.10
N ALA A 11 -9.26 7.56 -3.15
CA ALA A 11 -8.30 6.49 -3.37
C ALA A 11 -6.88 7.04 -3.55
N PHE A 12 -6.72 8.14 -4.30
CA PHE A 12 -5.42 8.77 -4.52
C PHE A 12 -4.86 9.38 -3.23
N SER A 13 -5.70 10.03 -2.42
CA SER A 13 -5.30 10.54 -1.09
C SER A 13 -4.80 9.40 -0.20
N SER A 14 -5.55 8.29 -0.15
CA SER A 14 -5.16 7.13 0.67
C SER A 14 -3.90 6.41 0.13
N LEU A 15 -3.70 6.36 -1.18
CA LEU A 15 -2.47 5.83 -1.78
C LEU A 15 -1.28 6.68 -1.35
N LYS A 16 -1.40 8.01 -1.49
CA LYS A 16 -0.38 8.98 -1.12
C LYS A 16 0.00 8.85 0.36
N GLU A 17 -0.99 8.83 1.26
CA GLU A 17 -0.78 8.67 2.70
C GLU A 17 0.01 7.40 3.02
N ALA A 18 -0.36 6.27 2.41
CA ALA A 18 0.33 5.00 2.61
C ALA A 18 1.78 5.02 2.11
N MET A 19 2.08 5.69 1.01
CA MET A 19 3.45 5.84 0.50
C MET A 19 4.29 6.74 1.43
N TYR A 20 3.73 7.84 1.92
CA TYR A 20 4.43 8.72 2.87
C TYR A 20 4.68 8.05 4.23
N GLU A 21 3.80 7.16 4.68
CA GLU A 21 4.05 6.30 5.85
C GLU A 21 5.31 5.44 5.66
N VAL A 22 5.44 4.79 4.50
CA VAL A 22 6.63 3.98 4.17
C VAL A 22 7.88 4.84 4.09
N ILE A 23 7.83 6.02 3.47
CA ILE A 23 8.98 6.94 3.38
C ILE A 23 9.46 7.35 4.79
N ARG A 24 8.53 7.69 5.70
CA ARG A 24 8.88 8.04 7.09
C ARG A 24 9.56 6.87 7.80
N LEU A 25 9.02 5.66 7.67
CA LEU A 25 9.58 4.47 8.29
C LEU A 25 10.94 4.07 7.70
N ALA A 26 11.11 4.20 6.39
CA ALA A 26 12.37 3.92 5.71
C ALA A 26 13.50 4.75 6.31
N SER A 27 13.25 6.05 6.55
CA SER A 27 14.23 6.94 7.19
C SER A 27 14.64 6.45 8.59
N CYS A 28 13.70 5.93 9.39
CA CYS A 28 13.99 5.35 10.70
C CYS A 28 14.77 4.02 10.64
N GLU A 29 14.66 3.28 9.54
CA GLU A 29 15.45 2.08 9.24
C GLU A 29 16.79 2.39 8.54
N GLY A 30 17.15 3.66 8.41
CA GLY A 30 18.39 4.08 7.73
C GLY A 30 18.35 3.95 6.21
N VAL A 31 17.17 3.78 5.62
CA VAL A 31 16.93 3.73 4.18
C VAL A 31 16.43 5.10 3.71
N MET A 32 17.14 5.71 2.77
CA MET A 32 16.75 7.01 2.23
C MET A 32 15.78 6.81 1.05
N LEU A 33 14.49 6.98 1.33
CA LEU A 33 13.48 7.20 0.30
C LEU A 33 13.16 8.70 0.23
N THR A 34 12.98 9.19 -0.98
CA THR A 34 12.82 10.61 -1.29
C THR A 34 11.47 10.89 -1.94
N ASN A 35 11.15 12.18 -2.09
CA ASN A 35 9.98 12.58 -2.87
C ASN A 35 10.11 12.20 -4.35
N GLU A 36 11.34 12.07 -4.86
CA GLU A 36 11.59 11.61 -6.24
C GLU A 36 11.19 10.15 -6.42
N ASP A 37 11.44 9.29 -5.42
CA ASP A 37 10.99 7.89 -5.45
C ASP A 37 9.45 7.80 -5.50
N TYR A 38 8.77 8.61 -4.69
CA TYR A 38 7.31 8.74 -4.75
C TYR A 38 6.81 9.19 -6.12
N GLU A 39 7.42 10.22 -6.72
CA GLU A 39 7.05 10.70 -8.04
C GLU A 39 7.32 9.66 -9.14
N ASN A 40 8.39 8.90 -9.03
CA ASN A 40 8.73 7.82 -9.95
C ASN A 40 7.74 6.65 -9.84
N ASP A 41 7.33 6.29 -8.63
CA ASP A 41 6.27 5.30 -8.40
C ASP A 41 4.94 5.72 -9.02
N LEU A 42 4.56 7.00 -8.91
CA LEU A 42 3.36 7.52 -9.57
C LEU A 42 3.45 7.43 -11.10
N LYS A 43 4.62 7.71 -11.69
CA LYS A 43 4.84 7.54 -13.14
C LYS A 43 4.70 6.08 -13.55
N ILE A 44 5.26 5.15 -12.76
CA ILE A 44 5.12 3.71 -13.00
C ILE A 44 3.64 3.33 -12.96
N LEU A 45 2.91 3.69 -11.91
CA LEU A 45 1.48 3.39 -11.76
C LEU A 45 0.66 3.98 -12.91
N GLY A 46 0.99 5.21 -13.36
CA GLY A 46 0.33 5.86 -14.50
C GLY A 46 0.63 5.20 -15.86
N GLY A 47 1.74 4.48 -15.98
CA GLY A 47 2.10 3.72 -17.17
C GLY A 47 1.51 2.30 -17.23
N LEU A 48 0.92 1.80 -16.14
CA LEU A 48 0.29 0.49 -16.11
C LEU A 48 -1.03 0.47 -16.90
N LYS A 49 -1.41 -0.72 -17.36
CA LYS A 49 -2.68 -0.92 -18.09
C LYS A 49 -3.85 -0.42 -17.22
N PRO A 50 -4.71 0.50 -17.71
CA PRO A 50 -5.74 1.15 -16.90
C PRO A 50 -6.71 0.18 -16.20
N ASP A 51 -7.11 -0.88 -16.88
CA ASP A 51 -7.99 -1.95 -16.39
C ASP A 51 -7.23 -3.07 -15.65
N GLY A 52 -5.90 -2.98 -15.59
CA GLY A 52 -5.06 -3.88 -14.81
C GLY A 52 -5.29 -3.73 -13.31
N TYR A 53 -4.96 -4.78 -12.57
CA TYR A 53 -4.99 -4.77 -11.11
C TYR A 53 -3.85 -5.63 -10.53
N PRO A 54 -3.34 -5.26 -9.33
CA PRO A 54 -2.16 -5.90 -8.73
C PRO A 54 -2.41 -7.36 -8.35
N SER A 55 -1.33 -8.12 -8.13
CA SER A 55 -1.36 -9.55 -7.76
C SER A 55 -2.26 -9.83 -6.56
N MET A 56 -2.16 -9.06 -5.48
CA MET A 56 -3.01 -9.23 -4.29
C MET A 56 -4.51 -9.07 -4.60
N ARG A 57 -4.88 -8.24 -5.58
CA ARG A 57 -6.27 -8.13 -6.03
C ARG A 57 -6.69 -9.36 -6.86
N GLN A 58 -5.77 -9.97 -7.61
CA GLN A 58 -5.99 -11.25 -8.29
C GLN A 58 -6.19 -12.38 -7.28
N ASP A 59 -5.43 -12.40 -6.20
CA ASP A 59 -5.61 -13.37 -5.12
C ASP A 59 -6.98 -13.23 -4.47
N ALA A 60 -7.42 -12.00 -4.17
CA ALA A 60 -8.77 -11.78 -3.62
C ALA A 60 -9.89 -12.24 -4.57
N VAL A 61 -9.76 -12.00 -5.88
CA VAL A 61 -10.73 -12.49 -6.88
C VAL A 61 -10.74 -14.03 -6.93
N ALA A 62 -9.58 -14.66 -6.75
CA ALA A 62 -9.43 -16.11 -6.74
C ALA A 62 -9.60 -16.76 -5.35
N LYS A 63 -10.00 -15.99 -4.32
CA LYS A 63 -10.10 -16.44 -2.91
C LYS A 63 -8.83 -17.10 -2.37
N ARG A 64 -7.66 -16.55 -2.72
CA ARG A 64 -6.37 -16.96 -2.15
C ARG A 64 -5.91 -15.91 -1.15
N TYR A 65 -5.27 -16.37 -0.08
CA TYR A 65 -4.56 -15.48 0.84
C TYR A 65 -3.46 -14.73 0.08
N SER A 66 -3.38 -13.44 0.33
CA SER A 66 -2.44 -12.51 -0.30
C SER A 66 -1.17 -12.34 0.53
N GLU A 67 -0.24 -11.56 0.01
CA GLU A 67 1.02 -11.19 0.67
C GLU A 67 0.85 -10.04 1.70
N VAL A 68 -0.36 -9.82 2.24
CA VAL A 68 -0.66 -8.68 3.14
C VAL A 68 0.23 -8.62 4.38
N GLU A 69 0.62 -9.78 4.92
CA GLU A 69 1.53 -9.87 6.07
C GLU A 69 2.95 -9.40 5.73
N LEU A 70 3.39 -9.62 4.47
CA LEU A 70 4.71 -9.20 3.98
C LEU A 70 4.74 -7.71 3.71
N PHE A 71 3.64 -7.12 3.24
CA PHE A 71 3.53 -5.70 2.94
C PHE A 71 3.03 -4.88 4.16
N ALA A 72 1.72 -4.66 4.26
CA ALA A 72 1.14 -3.81 5.30
C ALA A 72 1.46 -4.34 6.72
N GLY A 73 1.54 -5.67 6.90
CA GLY A 73 1.98 -6.27 8.17
C GLY A 73 3.41 -5.87 8.58
N THR A 74 4.34 -5.74 7.62
CA THR A 74 5.70 -5.26 7.88
C THR A 74 5.69 -3.78 8.24
N VAL A 75 4.91 -2.97 7.52
CA VAL A 75 4.75 -1.53 7.83
C VAL A 75 4.27 -1.34 9.27
N LEU A 76 3.25 -2.10 9.70
CA LEU A 76 2.73 -2.03 11.07
C LEU A 76 3.76 -2.44 12.14
N LYS A 77 4.58 -3.47 11.86
CA LYS A 77 5.64 -3.91 12.78
C LYS A 77 6.73 -2.84 12.93
N LEU A 78 7.17 -2.24 11.82
CA LEU A 78 8.16 -1.16 11.83
C LEU A 78 7.60 0.11 12.50
N ALA A 79 6.34 0.43 12.23
CA ALA A 79 5.62 1.51 12.88
C ALA A 79 5.59 1.35 14.41
N ALA A 80 5.25 0.15 14.90
CA ALA A 80 5.27 -0.15 16.33
C ALA A 80 6.68 -0.06 16.94
N LYS A 81 7.72 -0.51 16.22
CA LYS A 81 9.13 -0.41 16.66
C LYS A 81 9.56 1.04 16.90
N HIS A 82 9.12 1.97 16.05
CA HIS A 82 9.53 3.38 16.10
C HIS A 82 8.51 4.32 16.76
N GLY A 83 7.34 3.81 17.18
CA GLY A 83 6.27 4.64 17.73
C GLY A 83 5.66 5.62 16.72
N ILE A 84 5.57 5.22 15.45
CA ILE A 84 5.04 6.04 14.36
C ILE A 84 3.67 5.53 13.95
N ASP A 85 2.71 6.43 13.75
CA ASP A 85 1.39 6.06 13.26
C ASP A 85 1.38 5.81 11.75
N THR A 86 0.65 4.76 11.36
CA THR A 86 0.44 4.34 9.96
C THR A 86 -1.04 4.05 9.65
N PRO A 87 -1.93 5.05 9.80
CA PRO A 87 -3.37 4.86 9.64
C PRO A 87 -3.79 4.28 8.27
N ALA A 88 -3.15 4.68 7.17
CA ALA A 88 -3.50 4.19 5.84
C ALA A 88 -3.14 2.71 5.69
N ASN A 89 -1.91 2.32 6.03
CA ASN A 89 -1.50 0.90 5.98
C ASN A 89 -2.25 0.04 6.99
N LYS A 90 -2.60 0.57 8.18
CA LYS A 90 -3.44 -0.13 9.15
C LYS A 90 -4.82 -0.44 8.58
N ARG A 91 -5.47 0.56 7.97
CA ARG A 91 -6.77 0.38 7.31
C ARG A 91 -6.70 -0.68 6.20
N TYR A 92 -5.66 -0.63 5.36
CA TYR A 92 -5.46 -1.62 4.31
C TYR A 92 -5.27 -3.03 4.87
N TYR A 93 -4.43 -3.18 5.90
CA TYR A 93 -4.23 -4.46 6.57
C TYR A 93 -5.54 -5.02 7.09
N GLU A 94 -6.28 -4.25 7.88
CA GLU A 94 -7.55 -4.67 8.48
C GLU A 94 -8.60 -5.04 7.42
N GLU A 95 -8.75 -4.23 6.37
CA GLU A 95 -9.72 -4.48 5.31
C GLU A 95 -9.38 -5.73 4.50
N ILE A 96 -8.09 -5.93 4.16
CA ILE A 96 -7.66 -7.13 3.45
C ILE A 96 -7.87 -8.37 4.34
N LYS A 97 -7.45 -8.35 5.62
CA LYS A 97 -7.70 -9.47 6.54
C LYS A 97 -9.19 -9.77 6.69
N ARG A 98 -10.05 -8.74 6.69
CA ARG A 98 -11.51 -8.90 6.72
C ARG A 98 -12.01 -9.61 5.46
N ILE A 99 -11.56 -9.19 4.28
CA ILE A 99 -11.90 -9.86 3.01
C ILE A 99 -11.44 -11.32 3.03
N GLU A 100 -10.19 -11.57 3.43
CA GLU A 100 -9.59 -12.92 3.49
C GLU A 100 -10.27 -13.86 4.50
N SER A 101 -10.85 -13.32 5.57
CA SER A 101 -11.60 -14.11 6.55
C SER A 101 -12.90 -14.71 5.97
N GLY A 102 -13.36 -14.21 4.82
CA GLY A 102 -14.57 -14.67 4.14
C GLY A 102 -14.32 -15.58 2.93
N TYR A 103 -13.09 -16.04 2.71
CA TYR A 103 -12.76 -16.95 1.61
C TYR A 103 -13.40 -18.33 1.75
#